data_AF-A0A2D9SYR1-F1
#
_entry.id   AF-A0A2D9SYR1-F1
#
_cell.length_a   1.000
_cell.length_b   1.000
_cell.length_c   1.000
_cell.angle_alpha   90.00
_cell.angle_beta   90.00
_cell.angle_gamma   90.00
#
_symmetry.space_group_name_H-M   'P 1'
#
loop_
_entity.id
_entity.type
_entity.pdbx_description
1 polymer ?
#
loop_
_entity_poly.entity_id
_entity_poly.type
_entity_poly.pdbx_seq_one_letter_code
_entity_poly.pdbx_strand_id
1 'polypeptide(L)'
;MLASIVLLSLVVIAALSSFFRNMADREFAWANEALASIDWADDFMKKATLWLAMFGASLATYYSKHIGIDVFSHIAKPKVRAAMKGLTGVFAGVTCFFFARVVLAAVLAKAVRMPGEWGVVDPETFETIHLCVASSDLLANADVARPGFFCGVRSFLDSLGLPVNTPTRAMDLLVPAMFLIIAARFTAKGIGSFLRIPSGGIPDHELEGAEKHAVVDEDEVEKQQAMDEVAEEVAEAADAAEAEVADAKAKKKPAKKKGKS
;
A
#
# COMPACT_ATOMS: atom_id res chain seq x y z
N MET A 1 8.96 9.00 -15.16
CA MET A 1 8.57 8.00 -16.19
C MET A 1 7.91 6.77 -15.59
N LEU A 2 8.58 5.94 -14.79
CA LEU A 2 7.94 4.74 -14.20
C LEU A 2 6.74 5.08 -13.30
N ALA A 3 6.86 6.06 -12.40
CA ALA A 3 5.74 6.49 -11.55
C ALA A 3 4.55 7.01 -12.39
N SER A 4 4.84 7.79 -13.43
CA SER A 4 3.84 8.30 -14.38
C SER A 4 3.13 7.17 -15.13
N ILE A 5 3.87 6.14 -15.55
CA ILE A 5 3.30 4.94 -16.20
C ILE A 5 2.38 4.18 -15.23
N VAL A 6 2.80 4.03 -13.96
CA VAL A 6 1.99 3.37 -12.93
C VAL A 6 0.72 4.18 -12.62
N LEU A 7 0.82 5.51 -12.57
CA LEU A 7 -0.34 6.37 -12.38
C LEU A 7 -1.32 6.28 -13.55
N LEU A 8 -0.81 6.37 -14.78
CA LEU A 8 -1.64 6.24 -15.98
C LEU A 8 -2.29 4.84 -16.04
N SER A 9 -1.57 3.78 -15.66
CA SER A 9 -2.16 2.44 -15.63
C SER A 9 -3.26 2.31 -14.58
N LEU A 10 -3.11 2.93 -13.40
CA LEU A 10 -4.17 2.97 -12.39
C LEU A 10 -5.42 3.69 -12.88
N VAL A 11 -5.25 4.86 -13.52
CA VAL A 11 -6.37 5.63 -14.08
C VAL A 11 -7.11 4.83 -15.16
N VAL A 12 -6.37 4.18 -16.06
CA VAL A 12 -6.96 3.36 -17.14
C VAL A 12 -7.72 2.15 -16.57
N ILE A 13 -7.16 1.45 -15.60
CA ILE A 13 -7.79 0.29 -14.97
C ILE A 13 -9.06 0.71 -14.19
N ALA A 14 -9.01 1.83 -13.47
CA ALA A 14 -10.16 2.40 -12.78
C ALA A 14 -11.28 2.80 -13.77
N ALA A 15 -10.92 3.45 -14.87
CA ALA A 15 -11.87 3.83 -15.92
C ALA A 15 -12.53 2.59 -16.56
N LEU A 16 -11.76 1.54 -16.87
CA LEU A 16 -12.27 0.28 -17.42
C LEU A 16 -13.22 -0.43 -16.45
N SER A 17 -12.85 -0.53 -15.17
CA SER A 17 -13.70 -1.18 -14.16
C SER A 17 -15.00 -0.42 -13.93
N SER A 18 -14.96 0.92 -13.92
CA SER A 18 -16.15 1.77 -13.86
C SER A 18 -17.04 1.63 -15.09
N PHE A 19 -16.44 1.62 -16.29
CA PHE A 19 -17.15 1.44 -17.55
C PHE A 19 -17.89 0.11 -17.59
N PHE A 20 -17.22 -0.99 -17.23
CA PHE A 20 -17.86 -2.30 -17.23
C PHE A 20 -18.96 -2.43 -16.17
N ARG A 21 -18.79 -1.84 -14.97
CA ARG A 21 -19.87 -1.79 -13.95
C ARG A 21 -21.10 -1.06 -14.49
N ASN A 22 -20.92 0.09 -15.13
CA ASN A 22 -22.02 0.84 -15.76
C ASN A 22 -22.72 0.04 -16.87
N MET A 23 -21.98 -0.76 -17.66
CA MET A 23 -22.59 -1.65 -18.65
C MET A 23 -23.30 -2.85 -18.03
N ALA A 24 -22.77 -3.42 -16.96
CA ALA A 24 -23.42 -4.50 -16.22
C ALA A 24 -24.75 -4.05 -15.62
N ASP A 25 -24.81 -2.80 -15.11
CA ASP A 25 -26.04 -2.18 -14.61
C ASP A 25 -27.09 -1.97 -15.69
N ARG A 26 -26.69 -1.89 -16.97
CA ARG A 26 -27.60 -1.84 -18.14
C ARG A 26 -27.97 -3.23 -18.68
N GLU A 27 -27.74 -4.28 -17.89
CA GLU A 27 -28.08 -5.69 -18.19
C GLU A 27 -27.39 -6.29 -19.42
N PHE A 28 -26.21 -5.78 -19.81
CA PHE A 28 -25.41 -6.45 -20.83
C PHE A 28 -24.81 -7.75 -20.27
N ALA A 29 -25.26 -8.90 -20.79
CA ALA A 29 -24.86 -10.22 -20.27
C ALA A 29 -23.35 -10.49 -20.33
N TRP A 30 -22.65 -9.97 -21.34
CA TRP A 30 -21.20 -10.13 -21.49
C TRP A 30 -20.40 -9.25 -20.52
N ALA A 31 -21.01 -8.20 -19.95
CA ALA A 31 -20.32 -7.31 -19.03
C ALA A 31 -19.93 -8.04 -17.75
N ASN A 32 -20.80 -8.90 -17.21
CA ASN A 32 -20.48 -9.68 -16.01
C ASN A 32 -19.28 -10.63 -16.20
N GLU A 33 -19.16 -11.23 -17.39
CA GLU A 33 -18.00 -12.06 -17.75
C GLU A 33 -16.73 -11.21 -17.86
N ALA A 34 -16.82 -10.02 -18.46
CA ALA A 34 -15.71 -9.08 -18.53
C ALA A 34 -15.26 -8.60 -17.14
N LEU A 35 -16.19 -8.30 -16.23
CA LEU A 35 -15.86 -7.97 -14.82
C LEU A 35 -15.16 -9.14 -14.13
N ALA A 36 -15.65 -10.37 -14.33
CA ALA A 36 -15.05 -11.56 -13.73
C ALA A 36 -13.60 -11.77 -14.21
N SER A 37 -13.30 -11.45 -15.47
CA SER A 37 -11.94 -11.53 -16.02
C SER A 37 -10.96 -10.48 -15.46
N ILE A 38 -11.47 -9.45 -14.79
CA ILE A 38 -10.71 -8.28 -14.27
C ILE A 38 -10.81 -8.21 -12.74
N ASP A 39 -11.17 -9.29 -12.05
CA ASP A 39 -11.22 -9.36 -10.59
C ASP A 39 -9.88 -9.00 -9.92
N TRP A 40 -8.76 -9.29 -10.59
CA TRP A 40 -7.41 -8.93 -10.17
C TRP A 40 -7.17 -7.41 -10.08
N ALA A 41 -7.91 -6.60 -10.84
CA ALA A 41 -7.71 -5.16 -10.89
C ALA A 41 -7.96 -4.48 -9.53
N ASP A 42 -8.97 -4.94 -8.81
CA ASP A 42 -9.32 -4.37 -7.50
C ASP A 42 -8.20 -4.62 -6.46
N ASP A 43 -7.55 -5.79 -6.49
CA ASP A 43 -6.40 -6.09 -5.60
C ASP A 43 -5.14 -5.33 -6.05
N PHE A 44 -4.90 -5.22 -7.37
CA PHE A 44 -3.80 -4.44 -7.92
C PHE A 44 -3.91 -2.96 -7.55
N MET A 45 -5.06 -2.32 -7.74
CA MET A 45 -5.26 -0.90 -7.43
C MET A 45 -5.02 -0.61 -5.95
N LYS A 46 -5.56 -1.43 -5.03
CA LYS A 46 -5.36 -1.27 -3.59
C LYS A 46 -3.89 -1.36 -3.18
N LYS A 47 -3.15 -2.28 -3.79
CA LYS A 47 -1.73 -2.46 -3.47
C LYS A 47 -0.87 -1.40 -4.12
N ALA A 48 -1.06 -1.14 -5.40
CA ALA A 48 -0.30 -0.13 -6.13
C ALA A 48 -0.47 1.27 -5.52
N THR A 49 -1.69 1.67 -5.13
CA THR A 49 -1.93 2.94 -4.44
C THR A 49 -1.21 3.02 -3.10
N LEU A 50 -1.28 1.96 -2.29
CA LEU A 50 -0.57 1.88 -1.01
C LEU A 50 0.95 2.00 -1.20
N TRP A 51 1.50 1.31 -2.19
CA TRP A 51 2.93 1.36 -2.49
C TRP A 51 3.34 2.73 -3.03
N LEU A 52 2.53 3.33 -3.92
CA LEU A 52 2.78 4.64 -4.48
C LEU A 52 2.78 5.73 -3.40
N ALA A 53 1.80 5.70 -2.50
CA ALA A 53 1.74 6.62 -1.35
C ALA A 53 2.97 6.46 -0.45
N MET A 54 3.37 5.21 -0.18
CA MET A 54 4.54 4.90 0.64
C MET A 54 5.85 5.35 -0.02
N PHE A 55 6.00 5.18 -1.34
CA PHE A 55 7.15 5.68 -2.11
C PHE A 55 7.17 7.21 -2.18
N GLY A 56 6.02 7.84 -2.43
CA GLY A 56 5.86 9.30 -2.45
C GLY A 56 6.28 9.93 -1.12
N ALA A 57 5.79 9.39 0.00
CA ALA A 57 6.19 9.83 1.33
C ALA A 57 7.70 9.61 1.61
N SER A 58 8.26 8.47 1.18
CA SER A 58 9.69 8.17 1.36
C SER A 58 10.60 9.09 0.55
N LEU A 59 10.18 9.48 -0.66
CA LEU A 59 10.88 10.44 -1.53
C LEU A 59 10.75 11.87 -1.00
N ALA A 60 9.56 12.30 -0.61
CA ALA A 60 9.35 13.63 -0.03
C ALA A 60 10.22 13.86 1.22
N THR A 61 10.33 12.84 2.07
CA THR A 61 11.20 12.86 3.25
C THR A 61 12.69 12.70 2.92
N TYR A 62 13.05 12.14 1.75
CA TYR A 62 14.44 12.08 1.29
C TYR A 62 14.94 13.45 0.86
N TYR A 63 14.15 14.18 0.06
CA TYR A 63 14.47 15.52 -0.41
C TYR A 63 14.24 16.62 0.63
N SER A 64 13.86 16.26 1.86
CA SER A 64 13.64 17.20 2.95
C SER A 64 12.63 18.32 2.61
N LYS A 65 11.69 18.07 1.69
CA LYS A 65 10.62 19.01 1.27
C LYS A 65 9.54 19.18 2.36
N HIS A 66 9.93 19.29 3.62
CA HIS A 66 9.02 19.50 4.75
C HIS A 66 8.68 20.99 4.86
N ILE A 67 7.69 21.44 4.08
CA ILE A 67 7.21 22.83 4.00
C ILE A 67 7.00 23.48 5.39
N GLY A 68 6.51 22.74 6.39
CA GLY A 68 6.23 23.28 7.73
C GLY A 68 7.42 23.33 8.71
N ILE A 69 8.45 22.49 8.55
CA ILE A 69 9.62 22.48 9.45
C ILE A 69 10.64 23.54 9.03
N ASP A 70 10.68 23.89 7.75
CA ASP A 70 11.75 24.72 7.21
C ASP A 70 11.67 26.19 7.67
N VAL A 71 10.46 26.73 7.85
CA VAL A 71 10.23 28.09 8.39
C VAL A 71 10.76 28.25 9.84
N PHE A 72 10.50 27.26 10.70
CA PHE A 72 11.01 27.27 12.06
C PHE A 72 12.53 27.00 12.10
N SER A 73 13.07 26.30 11.09
CA SER A 73 14.49 26.00 11.00
C SER A 73 15.34 27.21 10.59
N HIS A 74 14.75 28.14 9.82
CA HIS A 74 15.35 29.44 9.46
C HIS A 74 15.46 30.40 10.64
N ILE A 75 14.48 30.37 11.55
CA ILE A 75 14.46 31.23 12.74
C ILE A 75 15.27 30.61 13.90
N ALA A 76 15.50 29.30 13.87
CA ALA A 76 16.16 28.57 14.95
C ALA A 76 17.68 28.64 14.89
N LYS A 77 18.30 28.89 16.06
CA LYS A 77 19.76 28.79 16.26
C LYS A 77 20.28 27.39 15.85
N PRO A 78 21.53 27.27 15.38
CA PRO A 78 22.09 26.04 14.79
C PRO A 78 22.03 24.80 15.73
N LYS A 79 22.12 25.01 17.04
CA LYS A 79 21.97 23.95 18.06
C LYS A 79 20.52 23.50 18.25
N VAL A 80 19.57 24.43 18.24
CA VAL A 80 18.12 24.14 18.37
C VAL A 80 17.62 23.45 17.11
N ARG A 81 18.11 23.87 15.93
CA ARG A 81 17.84 23.22 14.65
C ARG A 81 18.26 21.75 14.63
N ALA A 82 19.47 21.47 15.13
CA ALA A 82 19.98 20.10 15.27
C ALA A 82 19.12 19.25 16.23
N ALA A 83 18.68 19.83 17.35
CA ALA A 83 17.80 19.15 18.30
C ALA A 83 16.41 18.86 17.73
N MET A 84 15.79 19.80 17.01
CA MET A 84 14.49 19.61 16.37
C MET A 84 14.54 18.51 15.30
N LYS A 85 15.53 18.55 14.39
CA LYS A 85 15.74 17.50 13.37
C LYS A 85 16.02 16.14 14.01
N GLY A 86 16.78 16.12 15.10
CA GLY A 86 17.05 14.91 15.88
C GLY A 86 15.76 14.31 16.46
N LEU A 87 14.98 15.14 17.17
CA LEU A 87 13.76 14.71 17.84
C LEU A 87 12.71 14.21 16.84
N THR A 88 12.47 14.96 15.77
CA THR A 88 11.52 14.57 14.71
C THR A 88 11.96 13.28 14.03
N GLY A 89 13.26 13.10 13.74
CA GLY A 89 13.78 11.88 13.12
C GLY A 89 13.62 10.65 14.02
N VAL A 90 13.92 10.78 15.32
CA VAL A 90 13.73 9.68 16.29
C VAL A 90 12.24 9.37 16.47
N PHE A 91 11.39 10.39 16.62
CA PHE A 91 9.95 10.21 16.79
C PHE A 91 9.30 9.55 15.56
N ALA A 92 9.67 10.00 14.35
CA ALA A 92 9.24 9.37 13.11
C ALA A 92 9.73 7.91 13.02
N GLY A 93 10.99 7.65 13.37
CA GLY A 93 11.55 6.29 13.40
C GLY A 93 10.78 5.35 14.33
N VAL A 94 10.48 5.80 15.56
CA VAL A 94 9.70 5.05 16.55
C VAL A 94 8.29 4.77 16.03
N THR A 95 7.62 5.78 15.47
CA THR A 95 6.27 5.66 14.93
C THR A 95 6.24 4.66 13.77
N CYS A 96 7.18 4.75 12.82
CA CYS A 96 7.31 3.80 11.71
C CYS A 96 7.56 2.37 12.20
N PHE A 97 8.34 2.18 13.27
CA PHE A 97 8.56 0.85 13.85
C PHE A 97 7.28 0.24 14.42
N PHE A 98 6.47 1.03 15.15
CA PHE A 98 5.17 0.56 15.66
C PHE A 98 4.19 0.24 14.54
N PHE A 99 4.13 1.09 13.50
CA PHE A 99 3.32 0.79 12.30
C PHE A 99 3.76 -0.50 11.63
N ALA A 100 5.07 -0.72 11.43
CA ALA A 100 5.58 -1.96 10.87
C ALA A 100 5.13 -3.19 11.67
N ARG A 101 5.19 -3.12 13.01
CA ARG A 101 4.72 -4.18 13.91
C ARG A 101 3.24 -4.47 13.76
N VAL A 102 2.40 -3.44 13.78
CA VAL A 102 0.93 -3.59 13.67
C VAL A 102 0.56 -4.15 12.30
N VAL A 103 1.15 -3.63 11.23
CA VAL A 103 0.90 -4.10 9.86
C VAL A 103 1.38 -5.55 9.70
N LEU A 104 2.57 -5.89 10.21
CA LEU A 104 3.06 -7.27 10.16
C LEU A 104 2.13 -8.24 10.90
N ALA A 105 1.67 -7.87 12.10
CA ALA A 105 0.71 -8.68 12.85
C ALA A 105 -0.61 -8.87 12.07
N ALA A 106 -1.13 -7.81 11.45
CA ALA A 106 -2.34 -7.87 10.64
C ALA A 106 -2.17 -8.73 9.37
N VAL A 107 -1.00 -8.65 8.72
CA VAL A 107 -0.67 -9.48 7.55
C VAL A 107 -0.55 -10.95 7.95
N LEU A 108 0.17 -11.27 9.03
CA LEU A 108 0.34 -12.64 9.50
C LEU A 108 -0.98 -13.26 9.96
N ALA A 109 -1.85 -12.51 10.64
CA ALA A 109 -3.19 -12.96 11.02
C ALA A 109 -4.04 -13.35 9.80
N LYS A 110 -3.84 -12.68 8.65
CA LYS A 110 -4.49 -13.02 7.39
C LYS A 110 -3.77 -14.15 6.63
N ALA A 111 -2.45 -14.23 6.75
CA ALA A 111 -1.62 -15.19 6.02
C ALA A 111 -1.78 -16.63 6.52
N VAL A 112 -2.14 -16.82 7.80
CA VAL A 112 -2.44 -18.14 8.39
C VAL A 112 -3.67 -18.80 7.75
N ARG A 113 -4.63 -18.02 7.22
CA ARG A 113 -5.79 -18.59 6.53
C ARG A 113 -5.36 -19.13 5.17
N MET A 114 -5.54 -20.43 4.98
CA MET A 114 -5.29 -21.12 3.71
C MET A 114 -6.56 -21.08 2.86
N PRO A 115 -6.53 -20.49 1.65
CA PRO A 115 -7.64 -20.62 0.71
C PRO A 115 -7.65 -22.03 0.13
N GLY A 116 -8.84 -22.55 -0.20
CA GLY A 116 -9.01 -23.91 -0.69
C GLY A 116 -8.24 -24.23 -1.98
N GLU A 117 -7.92 -23.23 -2.79
CA GLU A 117 -7.15 -23.38 -4.05
C GLU A 117 -5.66 -23.74 -3.81
N TRP A 118 -5.12 -23.47 -2.62
CA TRP A 118 -3.72 -23.77 -2.25
C TRP A 118 -3.58 -24.95 -1.28
N GLY A 119 -4.71 -25.57 -0.92
CA GLY A 119 -4.78 -26.74 -0.05
C GLY A 119 -5.22 -27.98 -0.84
N VAL A 120 -4.49 -29.08 -0.69
CA VAL A 120 -4.91 -30.40 -1.19
C VAL A 120 -5.40 -31.20 0.01
N VAL A 121 -6.57 -31.84 -0.12
CA VAL A 121 -7.11 -32.71 0.93
C VAL A 121 -6.42 -34.06 0.84
N ASP A 122 -5.82 -34.49 1.94
CA ASP A 122 -5.27 -35.82 2.06
C ASP A 122 -6.43 -36.85 2.17
N PRO A 123 -6.48 -37.88 1.29
CA PRO A 123 -7.55 -38.89 1.31
C PRO A 123 -7.54 -39.80 2.54
N GLU A 124 -6.42 -39.90 3.28
CA GLU A 124 -6.32 -40.76 4.45
C GLU A 124 -6.70 -40.05 5.75
N THR A 125 -6.27 -38.79 5.89
CA THR A 125 -6.45 -38.00 7.12
C THR A 125 -7.60 -36.99 7.02
N PHE A 126 -8.12 -36.74 5.80
CA PHE A 126 -9.09 -35.68 5.50
C PHE A 126 -8.63 -34.27 5.93
N GLU A 127 -7.33 -34.06 6.16
CA GLU A 127 -6.74 -32.77 6.49
C GLU A 127 -6.27 -32.03 5.23
N THR A 128 -6.41 -30.70 5.22
CA THR A 128 -5.92 -29.85 4.12
C THR A 128 -4.44 -29.53 4.33
N ILE A 129 -3.59 -30.08 3.46
CA ILE A 129 -2.15 -29.81 3.45
C ILE A 129 -1.81 -28.83 2.33
N HIS A 130 -0.80 -27.98 2.58
CA HIS A 130 -0.40 -26.97 1.60
C HIS A 130 0.28 -27.62 0.37
N LEU A 131 0.00 -27.10 -0.82
CA LEU A 131 0.53 -27.60 -2.11
C LEU A 131 2.07 -27.72 -2.15
N CYS A 132 2.77 -26.86 -1.40
CA CYS A 132 4.23 -26.88 -1.28
C CYS A 132 4.81 -27.94 -0.33
N VAL A 133 3.99 -28.62 0.47
CA VAL A 133 4.42 -29.67 1.42
C VAL A 133 3.88 -31.05 1.00
N ALA A 134 2.74 -31.08 0.30
CA ALA A 134 2.12 -32.32 -0.19
C ALA A 134 3.06 -33.18 -1.05
N SER A 135 2.94 -34.50 -0.93
CA SER A 135 3.75 -35.48 -1.67
C SER A 135 3.43 -35.49 -3.15
N SER A 136 4.40 -35.88 -3.99
CA SER A 136 4.22 -35.96 -5.45
C SER A 136 3.04 -36.84 -5.87
N ASP A 137 2.74 -37.88 -5.09
CA ASP A 137 1.65 -38.81 -5.37
C ASP A 137 0.28 -38.17 -5.13
N LEU A 138 0.16 -37.35 -4.07
CA LEU A 138 -1.06 -36.59 -3.78
C LEU A 138 -1.32 -35.49 -4.82
N LEU A 139 -0.27 -34.84 -5.32
CA LEU A 139 -0.40 -33.84 -6.39
C LEU A 139 -0.82 -34.49 -7.72
N ALA A 140 -0.30 -35.68 -8.04
CA ALA A 140 -0.68 -36.42 -9.23
C ALA A 140 -2.16 -36.86 -9.18
N ASN A 141 -2.63 -37.28 -8.00
CA ASN A 141 -4.04 -37.65 -7.80
C ASN A 141 -5.00 -36.45 -7.84
N ALA A 142 -4.51 -35.24 -7.53
CA ALA A 142 -5.28 -34.00 -7.57
C ALA A 142 -5.17 -33.25 -8.91
N ASP A 143 -4.36 -33.73 -9.86
CA ASP A 143 -4.05 -33.06 -11.14
C ASP A 143 -3.54 -31.61 -10.99
N VAL A 144 -2.78 -31.32 -9.91
CA VAL A 144 -2.24 -29.98 -9.63
C VAL A 144 -0.72 -29.97 -9.71
N ALA A 145 -0.16 -29.07 -10.52
CA ALA A 145 1.29 -28.89 -10.64
C ALA A 145 1.87 -28.00 -9.52
N ARG A 146 3.03 -28.38 -8.96
CA ARG A 146 3.71 -27.59 -7.92
C ARG A 146 4.46 -26.39 -8.52
N PRO A 147 4.15 -25.14 -8.13
CA PRO A 147 4.94 -23.99 -8.55
C PRO A 147 6.27 -23.91 -7.77
N GLY A 148 7.39 -24.21 -8.44
CA GLY A 148 8.71 -24.31 -7.81
C GLY A 148 9.23 -23.00 -7.17
N PHE A 149 9.06 -21.86 -7.84
CA PHE A 149 9.52 -20.56 -7.33
C PHE A 149 8.82 -20.16 -6.03
N PHE A 150 7.48 -20.23 -6.00
CA PHE A 150 6.70 -19.86 -4.82
C PHE A 150 7.00 -20.77 -3.63
N CYS A 151 7.12 -22.07 -3.86
CA CYS A 151 7.46 -23.01 -2.78
C CYS A 151 8.86 -22.77 -2.20
N GLY A 152 9.83 -22.36 -3.03
CA GLY A 152 11.14 -21.92 -2.55
C GLY A 152 11.07 -20.67 -1.68
N VAL A 153 10.37 -19.62 -2.14
CA VAL A 153 10.19 -18.37 -1.38
C VAL A 153 9.44 -18.63 -0.07
N ARG A 154 8.40 -19.47 -0.09
CA ARG A 154 7.67 -19.88 1.12
C ARG A 154 8.60 -20.57 2.11
N SER A 155 9.41 -21.53 1.67
CA SER A 155 10.34 -22.23 2.57
C SER A 155 11.34 -21.27 3.22
N PHE A 156 11.80 -20.25 2.47
CA PHE A 156 12.66 -19.21 3.03
C PHE A 156 11.91 -18.36 4.07
N LEU A 157 10.70 -17.89 3.76
CA LEU A 157 9.89 -17.10 4.69
C LEU A 157 9.49 -17.88 5.95
N ASP A 158 9.20 -19.17 5.79
CA ASP A 158 8.90 -20.07 6.91
C ASP A 158 10.11 -20.25 7.83
N SER A 159 11.34 -20.28 7.28
CA SER A 159 12.56 -20.30 8.09
C SER A 159 12.79 -19.01 8.88
N LEU A 160 12.22 -17.89 8.43
CA LEU A 160 12.18 -16.62 9.16
C LEU A 160 11.00 -16.53 10.15
N GLY A 161 10.20 -17.58 10.29
CA GLY A 161 9.00 -17.61 11.15
C GLY A 161 7.82 -16.82 10.59
N LEU A 162 7.76 -16.61 9.26
CA LEU A 162 6.73 -15.84 8.57
C LEU A 162 5.86 -16.78 7.71
N PRO A 163 4.83 -17.43 8.28
CA PRO A 163 4.00 -18.39 7.55
C PRO A 163 3.15 -17.67 6.49
N VAL A 164 3.40 -17.97 5.21
CA VAL A 164 2.65 -17.42 4.07
C VAL A 164 2.06 -18.52 3.19
N ASN A 165 0.73 -18.52 3.07
CA ASN A 165 -0.01 -19.53 2.33
C ASN A 165 -0.28 -19.17 0.86
N THR A 166 -0.11 -17.91 0.44
CA THR A 166 -0.33 -17.54 -0.96
C THR A 166 0.71 -16.51 -1.42
N PRO A 167 1.02 -16.44 -2.73
CA PRO A 167 1.97 -15.46 -3.28
C PRO A 167 1.52 -14.03 -3.03
N THR A 168 0.21 -13.78 -3.12
CA THR A 168 -0.42 -12.50 -2.86
C THR A 168 -0.15 -12.00 -1.44
N ARG A 169 -0.19 -12.89 -0.44
CA ARG A 169 0.13 -12.56 0.96
C ARG A 169 1.62 -12.39 1.20
N ALA A 170 2.46 -13.11 0.45
CA ALA A 170 3.91 -12.93 0.51
C ALA A 170 4.32 -11.52 0.04
N MET A 171 3.64 -10.97 -0.98
CA MET A 171 3.87 -9.60 -1.45
C MET A 171 3.45 -8.54 -0.41
N ASP A 172 2.37 -8.78 0.35
CA ASP A 172 1.91 -7.87 1.40
C ASP A 172 2.95 -7.72 2.54
N LEU A 173 3.88 -8.68 2.66
CA LEU A 173 4.97 -8.67 3.65
C LEU A 173 6.06 -7.63 3.33
N LEU A 174 6.09 -7.10 2.11
CA LEU A 174 7.05 -6.07 1.72
C LEU A 174 6.76 -4.74 2.42
N VAL A 175 5.49 -4.40 2.61
CA VAL A 175 5.07 -3.15 3.26
C VAL A 175 5.67 -3.01 4.67
N PRO A 176 5.49 -3.96 5.62
CA PRO A 176 6.11 -3.85 6.93
C PRO A 176 7.64 -3.87 6.87
N ALA A 177 8.24 -4.61 5.92
CA ALA A 177 9.69 -4.60 5.73
C ALA A 177 10.20 -3.20 5.33
N MET A 178 9.48 -2.50 4.45
CA MET A 178 9.86 -1.15 4.02
C MET A 178 9.71 -0.14 5.16
N PHE A 179 8.66 -0.23 5.98
CA PHE A 179 8.53 0.59 7.17
C PHE A 179 9.69 0.39 8.15
N LEU A 180 10.21 -0.84 8.31
CA LEU A 180 11.39 -1.09 9.14
C LEU A 180 12.65 -0.42 8.57
N ILE A 181 12.84 -0.47 7.25
CA ILE A 181 13.97 0.21 6.58
C ILE A 181 13.88 1.74 6.79
N ILE A 182 12.69 2.31 6.60
CA ILE A 182 12.45 3.74 6.82
C ILE A 182 12.67 4.11 8.29
N ALA A 183 12.18 3.29 9.23
CA ALA A 183 12.35 3.50 10.66
C ALA A 183 13.84 3.54 11.05
N ALA A 184 14.63 2.56 10.56
CA ALA A 184 16.06 2.53 10.78
C ALA A 184 16.76 3.77 10.21
N ARG A 185 16.40 4.18 8.99
CA ARG A 185 16.95 5.36 8.32
C ARG A 185 16.68 6.65 9.11
N PHE A 186 15.43 6.88 9.53
CA PHE A 186 15.08 8.09 10.28
C PHE A 186 15.70 8.12 11.67
N THR A 187 15.75 6.97 12.34
CA THR A 187 16.41 6.86 13.64
C THR A 187 17.91 7.16 13.51
N ALA A 188 18.59 6.60 12.51
CA ALA A 188 20.00 6.87 12.26
C ALA A 188 20.28 8.35 11.94
N LYS A 189 19.47 8.97 11.08
CA LYS A 189 19.56 10.42 10.79
C LYS A 189 19.27 11.28 12.02
N GLY A 190 18.27 10.91 12.82
CA GLY A 190 17.90 11.61 14.04
C GLY A 190 19.02 11.58 15.08
N ILE A 191 19.59 10.39 15.33
CA ILE A 191 20.76 10.22 16.22
C ILE A 191 21.96 11.01 15.69
N GLY A 192 22.24 10.95 14.38
CA GLY A 192 23.32 11.73 13.76
C GLY A 192 23.17 13.25 13.96
N SER A 193 21.93 13.76 13.91
CA SER A 193 21.63 15.17 14.20
C SER A 193 21.89 15.53 15.67
N PHE A 194 21.54 14.65 16.61
CA PHE A 194 21.85 14.85 18.03
C PHE A 194 23.36 14.84 18.32
N LEU A 195 24.10 13.96 17.67
CA LEU A 195 25.56 13.86 17.84
C LEU A 195 26.32 15.09 17.31
N ARG A 196 25.69 15.93 16.47
CA ARG A 196 26.26 17.21 15.99
C ARG A 196 26.03 18.39 16.94
N ILE A 197 25.23 18.26 17.99
CA ILE A 197 24.98 19.33 18.97
C ILE A 197 26.26 19.77 19.72
N PRO A 198 27.14 18.86 20.17
CA PRO A 198 28.39 19.23 20.84
C PRO A 198 29.38 19.94 19.90
N SER A 199 29.34 19.65 18.60
CA SER A 199 30.26 20.20 17.59
C SER A 199 29.80 21.54 16.98
N GLY A 200 28.77 22.17 17.54
CA GLY A 200 28.28 23.49 17.09
C GLY A 200 26.91 23.49 16.41
N GLY A 201 26.28 22.32 16.21
CA GLY A 201 24.99 22.19 15.55
C GLY A 201 25.11 22.12 14.02
N ILE A 202 24.00 22.39 13.33
CA ILE A 202 23.96 22.40 11.86
C ILE A 202 24.31 23.84 11.40
N PRO A 203 25.36 24.05 10.58
CA PRO A 203 25.77 25.38 10.12
C PRO A 203 24.89 25.88 8.96
N ASP A 204 24.77 27.20 8.79
CA ASP A 204 23.77 27.84 7.92
C ASP A 204 24.00 27.60 6.40
N HIS A 205 25.23 27.34 5.97
CA HIS A 205 25.53 26.97 4.58
C HIS A 205 24.98 25.58 4.17
N GLU A 206 24.67 24.69 5.13
CA GLU A 206 23.96 23.43 4.85
C GLU A 206 22.45 23.67 4.58
N LEU A 207 21.90 24.87 4.84
CA LEU A 207 20.54 25.25 4.44
C LEU A 207 20.48 25.71 2.98
N GLU A 208 21.42 26.55 2.53
CA GLU A 208 21.48 27.04 1.14
C GLU A 208 21.73 25.92 0.11
N GLY A 209 22.42 24.85 0.52
CA GLY A 209 22.61 23.65 -0.31
C GLY A 209 21.34 22.82 -0.51
N ALA A 210 20.41 22.85 0.46
CA ALA A 210 19.08 22.27 0.29
C ALA A 210 18.21 23.14 -0.65
N GLU A 211 18.41 24.45 -0.63
CA GLU A 211 17.75 25.42 -1.52
C GLU A 211 18.02 25.15 -3.00
N LYS A 212 19.26 24.84 -3.40
CA LYS A 212 19.58 24.51 -4.80
C LYS A 212 18.89 23.23 -5.33
N HIS A 213 18.45 22.35 -4.43
CA HIS A 213 17.66 21.16 -4.78
C HIS A 213 16.15 21.34 -4.51
N ALA A 214 15.75 22.37 -3.75
CA ALA A 214 14.36 22.68 -3.44
C ALA A 214 13.74 23.72 -4.41
N VAL A 215 14.56 24.62 -4.97
CA VAL A 215 14.16 25.62 -5.99
C VAL A 215 14.07 25.01 -7.39
N VAL A 216 14.52 23.76 -7.57
CA VAL A 216 14.18 22.99 -8.77
C VAL A 216 12.77 22.42 -8.57
N ASP A 217 11.86 23.00 -9.34
CA ASP A 217 10.46 22.61 -9.56
C ASP A 217 9.38 23.22 -8.63
N GLU A 218 9.27 24.55 -8.60
CA GLU A 218 7.95 25.18 -8.35
C GLU A 218 6.91 24.65 -9.37
N ASP A 219 7.32 24.43 -10.62
CA ASP A 219 6.51 23.82 -11.69
C ASP A 219 6.09 22.35 -11.42
N GLU A 220 6.91 21.54 -10.71
CA GLU A 220 6.45 20.20 -10.26
C GLU A 220 5.59 20.30 -9.02
N VAL A 221 5.81 21.27 -8.11
CA VAL A 221 4.94 21.45 -6.94
C VAL A 221 3.54 21.89 -7.36
N GLU A 222 3.43 22.81 -8.32
CA GLU A 222 2.14 23.20 -8.92
C GLU A 222 1.48 22.02 -9.65
N LYS A 223 2.27 21.22 -10.38
CA LYS A 223 1.75 19.96 -10.95
C LYS A 223 1.33 18.94 -9.90
N GLN A 224 2.06 18.82 -8.80
CA GLN A 224 1.76 17.87 -7.73
C GLN A 224 0.47 18.30 -7.01
N GLN A 225 0.31 19.60 -6.75
CA GLN A 225 -0.91 20.18 -6.17
C GLN A 225 -2.10 20.05 -7.11
N ALA A 226 -1.92 20.29 -8.42
CA ALA A 226 -2.95 20.03 -9.42
C ALA A 226 -3.30 18.54 -9.51
N MET A 227 -2.33 17.64 -9.30
CA MET A 227 -2.58 16.20 -9.27
C MET A 227 -3.27 15.75 -7.97
N ASP A 228 -3.00 16.40 -6.84
CA ASP A 228 -3.69 16.17 -5.57
C ASP A 228 -5.15 16.66 -5.64
N GLU A 229 -5.40 17.79 -6.30
CA GLU A 229 -6.76 18.32 -6.56
C GLU A 229 -7.56 17.36 -7.47
N VAL A 230 -6.91 16.81 -8.50
CA VAL A 230 -7.52 15.75 -9.33
C VAL A 230 -7.74 14.45 -8.53
N ALA A 231 -6.85 14.10 -7.60
CA ALA A 231 -7.05 12.93 -6.74
C ALA A 231 -8.20 13.11 -5.75
N GLU A 232 -8.39 14.34 -5.24
CA GLU A 232 -9.52 14.72 -4.39
C GLU A 232 -10.84 14.72 -5.18
N GLU A 233 -10.87 15.28 -6.41
CA GLU A 233 -12.03 15.17 -7.30
C GLU A 233 -12.37 13.71 -7.65
N VAL A 234 -11.37 12.85 -7.86
CA VAL A 234 -11.58 11.42 -8.16
C VAL A 234 -12.10 10.67 -6.92
N ALA A 235 -11.64 11.03 -5.72
CA ALA A 235 -12.16 10.46 -4.47
C ALA A 235 -13.61 10.92 -4.23
N GLU A 236 -13.90 12.20 -4.44
CA GLU A 236 -15.25 12.76 -4.29
C GLU A 236 -16.21 12.22 -5.36
N ALA A 237 -15.74 11.99 -6.59
CA ALA A 237 -16.51 11.33 -7.65
C ALA A 237 -16.78 9.85 -7.33
N ALA A 238 -15.85 9.15 -6.65
CA ALA A 238 -16.06 7.78 -6.20
C ALA A 238 -17.10 7.70 -5.07
N ASP A 239 -17.04 8.62 -4.09
CA ASP A 239 -18.03 8.72 -3.01
C ASP A 239 -19.41 9.16 -3.53
N ALA A 240 -19.47 10.09 -4.49
CA ALA A 240 -20.71 10.51 -5.15
C ALA A 240 -21.34 9.36 -5.96
N ALA A 241 -20.53 8.56 -6.64
CA ALA A 241 -20.99 7.35 -7.33
C ALA A 241 -21.53 6.30 -6.34
N GLU A 242 -20.91 6.14 -5.16
CA GLU A 242 -21.43 5.26 -4.11
C GLU A 242 -22.76 5.76 -3.52
N ALA A 243 -22.91 7.09 -3.37
CA ALA A 243 -24.14 7.72 -2.88
C ALA A 243 -25.30 7.64 -3.89
N GLU A 244 -25.05 7.82 -5.19
CA GLU A 244 -26.07 7.63 -6.23
C GLU A 244 -26.55 6.17 -6.32
N VAL A 245 -25.63 5.21 -6.18
CA VAL A 245 -25.96 3.77 -6.14
C VAL A 245 -26.78 3.42 -4.89
N ALA A 246 -26.56 4.12 -3.77
CA ALA A 246 -27.35 3.96 -2.55
C ALA A 246 -28.77 4.55 -2.67
N ASP A 247 -28.94 5.74 -3.27
CA ASP A 247 -30.26 6.35 -3.50
C ASP A 247 -31.11 5.53 -4.49
N ALA A 248 -30.48 4.99 -5.54
CA ALA A 248 -31.14 4.11 -6.51
C ALA A 248 -31.63 2.79 -5.89
N LYS A 249 -30.93 2.26 -4.88
CA LYS A 249 -31.38 1.08 -4.09
C LYS A 249 -32.55 1.41 -3.15
N ALA A 250 -32.61 2.62 -2.60
CA ALA A 250 -33.70 3.04 -1.71
C ALA A 250 -35.05 3.16 -2.45
N LYS A 251 -35.04 3.59 -3.73
CA LYS A 251 -36.25 3.71 -4.56
C LYS A 251 -36.82 2.37 -5.07
N LYS A 252 -36.07 1.25 -4.98
CA LYS A 252 -36.48 -0.08 -5.48
C LYS A 252 -37.09 -1.04 -4.44
N LYS A 253 -37.44 -0.59 -3.22
CA LYS A 253 -38.12 -1.47 -2.23
C LYS A 253 -39.61 -1.65 -2.59
N PRO A 254 -40.10 -2.85 -2.96
CA PRO A 254 -41.50 -3.04 -3.30
C PRO A 254 -42.39 -2.95 -2.05
N ALA A 255 -43.46 -2.17 -2.15
CA ALA A 255 -44.50 -2.06 -1.14
C ALA A 255 -45.14 -3.43 -0.85
N LYS A 256 -44.84 -3.98 0.33
CA LYS A 256 -45.47 -5.20 0.85
C LYS A 256 -46.95 -4.90 1.15
N LYS A 257 -47.84 -5.16 0.19
CA LYS A 257 -49.29 -5.00 0.38
C LYS A 257 -49.80 -6.11 1.31
N LYS A 258 -50.15 -5.71 2.54
CA LYS A 258 -50.99 -6.43 3.49
C LYS A 258 -52.44 -6.49 2.97
N GLY A 259 -53.15 -7.58 3.27
CA GLY A 259 -54.62 -7.74 3.10
C GLY A 259 -54.93 -9.09 2.48
N LYS A 260 -55.27 -10.18 3.21
CA LYS A 260 -56.50 -10.40 4.00
C LYS A 260 -57.77 -10.10 3.19
N SER A 261 -58.29 -11.10 2.48
CA SER A 261 -59.55 -11.82 2.79
C SER A 261 -59.81 -12.88 1.72
#